data_AF-A0A968JPY9-F1
#
_entry.id   AF-A0A968JPY9-F1
#
_cell.length_a   1.000
_cell.length_b   1.000
_cell.length_c   1.000
_cell.angle_alpha   90.00
_cell.angle_beta   90.00
_cell.angle_gamma   90.00
#
_symmetry.space_group_name_H-M   'P 1'
#
loop_
_entity.id
_entity.type
_entity.pdbx_description
1 polymer ?
#
loop_
_entity_poly.entity_id
_entity_poly.type
_entity_poly.pdbx_seq_one_letter_code
_entity_poly.pdbx_strand_id
1 'polypeptide(L)' 'MIFEAQFDAVEDFGEGLLLVRKGSAYGLLHLAGFVALPIQYEAIERLGE' A
#
# COMPACT_ATOMS: atom_id res chain seq x y z
N MET A 1 -13.40 -18.48 13.25
CA MET A 1 -12.39 -17.44 13.48
C MET A 1 -12.44 -16.51 12.29
N ILE A 2 -12.76 -15.23 12.51
CA ILE A 2 -12.84 -14.21 11.47
C ILE A 2 -11.64 -13.29 11.72
N PHE A 3 -10.81 -13.07 10.70
CA PHE A 3 -9.71 -12.12 10.75
C PHE A 3 -10.16 -10.82 10.10
N GLU A 4 -9.85 -9.70 10.74
CA GLU A 4 -10.05 -8.38 10.14
C GLU A 4 -8.99 -8.14 9.07
N ALA A 5 -9.44 -7.73 7.88
CA ALA A 5 -8.54 -7.27 6.85
C ALA A 5 -7.81 -6.01 7.35
N GLN A 6 -6.47 -6.01 7.29
CA GLN A 6 -5.67 -4.84 7.67
C GLN A 6 -5.78 -3.69 6.66
N PHE A 7 -6.11 -4.02 5.41
CA PHE A 7 -6.20 -3.12 4.27
C PHE A 7 -7.48 -3.37 3.51
N ASP A 8 -8.07 -2.31 2.98
CA ASP A 8 -9.26 -2.37 2.12
C ASP A 8 -8.90 -2.75 0.68
N ALA A 9 -7.68 -2.41 0.24
CA ALA A 9 -7.13 -2.80 -1.05
C ALA A 9 -5.62 -2.98 -0.96
N VAL A 10 -5.11 -3.90 -1.79
CA VAL A 10 -3.67 -4.15 -2.00
C VAL A 10 -3.48 -4.35 -3.49
N GLU A 11 -2.57 -3.59 -4.10
CA GLU A 11 -2.23 -3.65 -5.52
C GLU A 11 -0.71 -3.81 -5.67
N ASP A 12 -0.27 -4.58 -6.67
CA ASP A 12 1.14 -4.69 -7.03
C ASP A 12 1.61 -3.38 -7.69
N PHE A 13 2.61 -2.75 -7.07
CA PHE A 13 3.17 -1.48 -7.54
C PHE A 13 4.51 -1.66 -8.30
N GLY A 14 4.94 -2.92 -8.49
CA GLY A 14 6.21 -3.29 -9.11
C GLY A 14 7.40 -3.32 -8.15
N GLU A 15 8.47 -4.02 -8.54
CA GLU A 15 9.76 -4.04 -7.81
C GLU A 15 9.66 -4.48 -6.34
N GLY A 16 8.66 -5.31 -6.03
CA GLY A 16 8.38 -5.75 -4.67
C GLY A 16 7.69 -4.71 -3.80
N LEU A 17 7.19 -3.61 -4.38
CA LEU A 17 6.32 -2.65 -3.73
C LEU A 17 4.85 -3.02 -3.90
N LEU A 18 4.08 -2.78 -2.85
CA LEU A 18 2.64 -2.99 -2.78
C LEU A 18 1.99 -1.66 -2.40
N LEU A 19 1.09 -1.17 -3.25
CA LEU A 19 0.21 -0.07 -2.93
C LEU A 19 -0.92 -0.59 -2.05
N VAL A 20 -1.03 -0.07 -0.85
CA VAL A 20 -2.08 -0.47 0.10
C VAL A 20 -3.00 0.69 0.40
N ARG A 21 -4.30 0.40 0.54
CA ARG A 21 -5.32 1.37 0.93
C ARG A 21 -5.94 0.99 2.27
N LYS A 22 -6.10 1.97 3.15
CA LYS A 22 -6.90 1.86 4.38
C LYS A 22 -7.77 3.10 4.53
N GLY A 23 -9.08 2.92 4.49
CA GLY A 23 -10.04 4.01 4.37
C GLY A 23 -9.81 4.82 3.10
N SER A 24 -9.61 6.13 3.26
CA SER A 24 -9.29 7.07 2.18
C SER A 24 -7.78 7.30 1.98
N ALA A 25 -6.93 6.66 2.78
CA ALA A 25 -5.49 6.87 2.76
C ALA A 25 -4.76 5.70 2.08
N TYR A 26 -3.65 6.03 1.43
CA TYR A 26 -2.76 5.14 0.72
C TYR A 26 -1.37 5.15 1.35
N GLY A 27 -0.67 4.01 1.23
CA GLY A 27 0.74 3.84 1.59
C GLY A 27 1.42 2.82 0.68
N LEU A 28 2.74 2.68 0.83
CA LEU A 28 3.52 1.67 0.11
C LEU A 28 4.21 0.75 1.11
N LEU A 29 4.04 -0.55 0.91
CA LEU A 29 4.76 -1.58 1.64
C LEU A 29 5.72 -2.29 0.69
N HIS A 30 6.83 -2.79 1.21
CA HIS A 30 7.71 -3.67 0.45
C HIS A 30 7.51 -5.13 0.90
N LEU A 31 7.60 -6.07 -0.04
CA LEU A 31 7.54 -7.52 0.22
C LEU A 31 8.61 -8.03 1.19
N ALA A 32 9.62 -7.23 1.49
CA ALA A 32 10.65 -7.54 2.48
C ALA A 32 10.20 -7.24 3.91
N GLY A 33 8.95 -6.78 4.09
CA GLY A 33 8.34 -6.54 5.39
C GLY A 33 8.55 -5.13 5.96
N PHE A 34 9.03 -4.18 5.15
CA PHE A 34 9.18 -2.78 5.59
C PHE A 34 8.16 -1.85 4.94
N VAL A 35 7.85 -0.75 5.64
CA VAL A 35 6.98 0.32 5.16
C VAL A 35 7.84 1.27 4.32
N ALA A 36 7.58 1.33 3.02
CA ALA A 36 8.26 2.28 2.13
C ALA A 36 7.65 3.68 2.24
N LEU A 37 6.31 3.77 2.26
CA LEU A 37 5.56 4.99 2.58
C LEU A 37 4.43 4.67 3.59
N PRO A 38 4.28 5.46 4.66
CA PRO A 38 3.19 5.28 5.63
C PRO A 38 1.82 5.49 4.98
N ILE A 39 0.78 4.88 5.55
CA ILE A 39 -0.60 4.99 5.06
C ILE A 39 -1.21 6.31 5.55
N GLN A 40 -0.90 7.39 4.83
CA GLN A 40 -1.34 8.75 5.18
C GLN A 40 -1.51 9.67 3.95
N TYR A 41 -1.34 9.14 2.75
CA TYR A 41 -1.41 9.93 1.51
C TYR A 41 -2.79 9.81 0.89
N GLU A 42 -3.29 10.89 0.29
CA GLU A 42 -4.59 10.88 -0.41
C GLU A 42 -4.52 10.10 -1.73
N ALA A 43 -3.35 10.09 -2.38
CA ALA A 43 -3.07 9.32 -3.58
C ALA A 43 -1.55 9.03 -3.67
N ILE A 44 -1.19 7.94 -4.34
CA ILE A 44 0.18 7.60 -4.70
C ILE A 44 0.17 7.22 -6.17
N GLU A 45 1.01 7.88 -6.96
CA GLU A 45 1.11 7.65 -8.40
C GLU A 45 2.56 7.32 -8.78
N ARG A 46 2.73 6.51 -9.83
CA ARG A 46 4.07 6.22 -10.38
C ARG A 46 4.50 7.39 -11.23
N LEU A 47 5.64 7.98 -10.88
CA LEU A 47 6.30 8.97 -11.72
C LEU A 47 7.18 8.22 -12.73
N GLY A 48 6.69 8.06 -13.95
CA GLY A 48 7.40 7.37 -15.02
C GLY A 48 6.78 7.64 -16.40
N GLU A 49 7.53 8.43 -17.19
CA GLU A 49 7.25 9.04 -18.52
C GLU A 49 6.21 10.17 -18.58
#